data_AF-A0A397YGP9-F1
#
_entry.id   AF-A0A397YGP9-F1
#
_cell.length_a   1.000
_cell.length_b   1.000
_cell.length_c   1.000
_cell.angle_alpha   90.00
_cell.angle_beta   90.00
_cell.angle_gamma   90.00
#
_symmetry.space_group_name_H-M   'P 1'
#
loop_
_entity.id
_entity.type
_entity.pdbx_description
1 polymer ?
#
loop_
_entity_poly.entity_id
_entity_poly.type
_entity_poly.pdbx_seq_one_letter_code
_entity_poly.pdbx_strand_id
1 'polypeptide(L)'
;NNTYKTVLFFQSILEITDSVSFKHFYLNENHTDAAYSTFKIHKIIMPCDWKYDLNDNLNFPEDLKNIPCHSVFFNYWDYCQAMNYFGSVTEIFKPNIQKSFQIFKTNFIPSEEEKKFLPLALFHSKFHFPWVFSWTLEFTSDPIPVFRRKYRVKWWDKYKIPSNLYPPNILTRIKEQNSKIQKLNQTRNHTPETTFFLAQKSKMLAMLA
;
A
#
# COMPACT_ATOMS: atom_id res chain seq x y z
N ASN A 1 16.70 -4.01 19.54
CA ASN A 1 16.78 -2.54 19.47
C ASN A 1 16.52 -1.94 18.07
N ASN A 2 16.81 -2.63 16.96
CA ASN A 2 16.55 -2.08 15.61
C ASN A 2 15.08 -2.11 15.17
N THR A 3 14.33 -3.16 15.52
CA THR A 3 12.92 -3.31 15.09
C THR A 3 12.03 -2.18 15.60
N TYR A 4 12.26 -1.68 16.82
CA TYR A 4 11.49 -0.57 17.38
C TYR A 4 11.70 0.73 16.60
N LYS A 5 12.96 1.02 16.23
CA LYS A 5 13.30 2.19 15.40
C LYS A 5 12.62 2.13 14.03
N THR A 6 12.59 0.95 13.40
CA THR A 6 11.88 0.74 12.13
C THR A 6 10.37 0.92 12.26
N VAL A 7 9.74 0.37 13.30
CA VAL A 7 8.30 0.54 13.55
C VAL A 7 7.94 2.00 13.74
N LEU A 8 8.72 2.73 14.56
CA LEU A 8 8.47 4.14 14.84
C LEU A 8 8.67 5.02 13.60
N PHE A 9 9.70 4.74 12.79
CA PHE A 9 9.93 5.43 11.52
C PHE A 9 8.73 5.28 10.58
N PHE A 10 8.28 4.05 10.33
CA PHE A 10 7.13 3.81 9.46
C PHE A 10 5.82 4.37 10.02
N GLN A 11 5.58 4.25 11.34
CA GLN A 11 4.41 4.84 11.97
C GLN A 11 4.40 6.36 11.75
N SER A 12 5.54 7.02 11.97
CA SER A 12 5.66 8.47 11.83
C SER A 12 5.34 8.92 10.41
N ILE A 13 5.86 8.23 9.39
CA ILE A 13 5.56 8.53 7.96
C ILE A 13 4.05 8.44 7.68
N LEU A 14 3.37 7.43 8.22
CA LEU A 14 1.94 7.24 7.98
C LEU A 14 1.07 8.28 8.70
N GLU A 15 1.49 8.74 9.88
CA GLU A 15 0.78 9.77 10.64
C GLU A 15 0.97 11.16 10.04
N ILE A 16 2.21 11.56 9.69
CA ILE A 16 2.46 12.90 9.09
C ILE A 16 1.84 13.08 7.71
N THR A 17 1.58 11.98 7.00
CA THR A 17 0.90 12.01 5.70
C THR A 17 -0.62 12.01 5.82
N ASP A 18 -1.16 12.01 7.05
CA ASP A 18 -2.57 11.82 7.40
C ASP A 18 -3.16 10.54 6.79
N SER A 19 -2.31 9.56 6.50
CA SER A 19 -2.74 8.31 5.87
C SER A 19 -3.32 7.36 6.90
N VAL A 20 -2.83 7.44 8.14
CA VAL A 20 -3.24 6.59 9.26
C VAL A 20 -3.31 7.40 10.55
N SER A 21 -4.30 7.13 11.40
CA SER A 21 -4.30 7.56 12.81
C SER A 21 -4.03 6.38 13.73
N PHE A 22 -3.04 6.47 14.63
CA PHE A 22 -2.84 5.48 15.68
C PHE A 22 -3.58 5.86 16.96
N LYS A 23 -4.04 4.84 17.68
CA LYS A 23 -4.57 4.94 19.03
C LYS A 23 -3.83 3.95 19.91
N HIS A 24 -3.13 4.48 20.91
CA HIS A 24 -2.34 3.70 21.85
C HIS A 24 -3.14 3.43 23.14
N PHE A 25 -2.98 2.22 23.66
CA PHE A 25 -3.60 1.76 24.88
C PHE A 25 -2.50 1.30 25.84
N TYR A 26 -2.53 1.80 27.06
CA TYR A 26 -1.53 1.56 28.09
C TYR A 26 -2.11 0.65 29.18
N LEU A 27 -1.28 -0.15 29.85
CA LEU A 27 -1.74 -1.04 30.92
C LEU A 27 -2.24 -0.26 32.13
N ASN A 28 -1.61 0.88 32.41
CA ASN A 28 -1.94 1.82 33.47
C ASN A 28 -1.33 3.19 33.15
N GLU A 29 -1.65 4.21 33.96
CA GLU A 29 -1.23 5.61 33.76
C GLU A 29 0.29 5.83 33.86
N ASN A 30 1.02 4.93 34.53
CA ASN A 30 2.46 5.06 34.75
C ASN A 30 3.29 4.34 33.67
N HIS A 31 2.66 3.61 32.75
CA HIS A 31 3.37 2.85 31.73
C HIS A 31 3.69 3.75 30.54
N THR A 32 4.98 3.95 30.25
CA THR A 32 5.44 4.86 29.17
C THR A 32 5.26 4.28 27.78
N ASP A 33 5.30 2.94 27.64
CA ASP A 33 5.14 2.26 26.35
C ASP A 33 3.70 1.78 26.12
N ALA A 34 3.22 1.87 24.87
CA ALA A 34 1.90 1.34 24.53
C ALA A 34 1.85 -0.19 24.71
N ALA A 35 0.87 -0.65 25.49
CA ALA A 35 0.57 -2.06 25.73
C ALA A 35 -0.07 -2.73 24.52
N TYR A 36 -0.96 -2.01 23.85
CA TYR A 36 -1.35 -2.29 22.48
C TYR A 36 -1.67 -1.02 21.67
N SER A 37 -1.61 -1.12 20.34
CA SER A 37 -1.94 -0.02 19.44
C SER A 37 -2.93 -0.51 18.40
N THR A 38 -3.95 0.29 18.13
CA THR A 38 -4.83 0.13 16.96
C THR A 38 -4.55 1.27 16.01
N PHE A 39 -4.80 1.08 14.72
CA PHE A 39 -4.72 2.18 13.77
C PHE A 39 -5.86 2.12 12.75
N LYS A 40 -6.19 3.27 12.19
CA LYS A 40 -7.22 3.43 11.17
C LYS A 40 -6.59 4.03 9.93
N ILE A 41 -6.73 3.34 8.79
CA ILE A 41 -6.30 3.85 7.50
C ILE A 41 -7.36 4.83 6.98
N HIS A 42 -6.95 6.06 6.69
CA HIS A 42 -7.80 7.12 6.13
C HIS A 42 -7.71 7.18 4.62
N LYS A 43 -6.48 7.09 4.09
CA LYS A 43 -6.19 7.19 2.65
C LYS A 43 -4.91 6.44 2.32
N ILE A 44 -4.76 6.10 1.04
CA ILE A 44 -3.51 5.63 0.45
C ILE A 44 -3.14 6.64 -0.64
N ILE A 45 -2.01 7.31 -0.50
CA ILE A 45 -1.51 8.32 -1.45
C ILE A 45 -0.95 7.63 -2.69
N MET A 46 -1.41 8.06 -3.87
CA MET A 46 -0.91 7.62 -5.17
C MET A 46 0.34 8.41 -5.57
N PRO A 47 1.21 7.91 -6.47
CA PRO A 47 2.39 8.65 -6.94
C PRO A 47 2.01 10.00 -7.55
N CYS A 48 0.89 10.06 -8.27
CA CYS A 48 0.36 11.28 -8.86
C CYS A 48 -0.23 12.26 -7.82
N ASP A 49 -0.60 11.77 -6.64
CA ASP A 49 -1.09 12.57 -5.52
C ASP A 49 0.03 12.93 -4.52
N TRP A 50 1.25 12.42 -4.74
CA TRP A 50 2.42 12.78 -3.96
C TRP A 50 2.87 14.19 -4.33
N LYS A 51 2.89 15.10 -3.36
CA LYS A 51 3.11 16.53 -3.60
C LYS A 51 4.54 16.90 -4.01
N TYR A 52 5.47 15.96 -3.92
CA TYR A 52 6.91 16.14 -4.14
C TYR A 52 7.40 15.22 -5.25
N ASP A 53 8.66 15.32 -5.67
CA ASP A 53 9.22 14.24 -6.48
C ASP A 53 9.23 12.94 -5.66
N LEU A 54 9.04 11.80 -6.33
CA LEU A 54 8.98 10.51 -5.66
C LEU A 54 10.30 10.14 -4.97
N ASN A 55 11.42 10.67 -5.46
CA ASN A 55 12.77 10.38 -4.95
C ASN A 55 13.31 11.49 -4.05
N ASP A 56 12.56 12.58 -3.87
CA ASP A 56 12.98 13.66 -2.99
C ASP A 56 12.97 13.18 -1.53
N ASN A 57 14.08 13.45 -0.84
CA ASN A 57 14.24 13.18 0.57
C ASN A 57 13.57 14.29 1.38
N LEU A 58 12.53 13.93 2.12
CA LEU A 58 11.77 14.82 2.98
C LEU A 58 12.24 14.70 4.43
N ASN A 59 12.26 15.83 5.12
CA ASN A 59 12.47 15.89 6.55
C ASN A 59 11.18 15.59 7.31
N PHE A 60 11.29 15.01 8.49
CA PHE A 60 10.18 15.02 9.44
C PHE A 60 9.88 16.46 9.89
N PRO A 61 8.61 16.78 10.22
CA PRO A 61 8.25 18.06 10.81
C PRO A 61 8.98 18.31 12.14
N GLU A 62 9.35 19.56 12.40
CA GLU A 62 10.09 19.97 13.61
C GLU A 62 9.36 19.64 14.92
N ASP A 63 8.02 19.58 14.89
CA ASP A 63 7.19 19.16 16.03
C ASP A 63 7.50 17.73 16.49
N LEU A 64 8.10 16.91 15.61
CA LEU A 64 8.55 15.56 15.90
C LEU A 64 10.05 15.48 16.24
N LYS A 65 10.76 16.58 16.50
CA LYS A 65 12.21 16.57 16.80
C LYS A 65 12.66 15.62 17.91
N ASN A 66 11.75 15.29 18.83
CA ASN A 66 12.03 14.40 19.95
C ASN A 66 11.93 12.91 19.58
N ILE A 67 11.45 12.56 18.38
CA ILE A 67 11.39 11.16 17.96
C ILE A 67 12.79 10.68 17.52
N PRO A 68 13.20 9.46 17.90
CA PRO A 68 14.50 8.90 17.54
C PRO A 68 14.84 8.86 16.04
N CYS A 69 13.85 8.92 15.16
CA CYS A 69 14.04 8.89 13.70
C CYS A 69 13.93 10.27 13.02
N HIS A 70 13.84 11.37 13.77
CA HIS A 70 13.68 12.71 13.21
C HIS A 70 14.79 13.12 12.23
N SER A 71 16.04 12.73 12.52
CA SER A 71 17.20 13.05 11.68
C SER A 71 17.31 12.21 10.40
N VAL A 72 16.37 11.29 10.18
CA VAL A 72 16.34 10.41 9.01
C VAL A 72 15.37 11.00 8.00
N PHE A 73 15.80 11.07 6.74
CA PHE A 73 14.92 11.47 5.66
C PHE A 73 14.00 10.32 5.24
N PHE A 74 12.86 10.64 4.65
CA PHE A 74 11.98 9.67 4.01
C PHE A 74 11.54 10.17 2.64
N ASN A 75 11.19 9.26 1.75
CA ASN A 75 10.60 9.59 0.45
C ASN A 75 9.33 8.78 0.19
N TYR A 76 8.80 8.86 -1.03
CA TYR A 76 7.59 8.13 -1.42
C TYR A 76 7.73 6.61 -1.29
N TRP A 77 8.94 6.08 -1.52
CA TRP A 77 9.21 4.66 -1.44
C TRP A 77 9.21 4.18 0.01
N ASP A 78 9.71 4.98 0.95
CA ASP A 78 9.60 4.69 2.38
C ASP A 78 8.14 4.70 2.85
N TYR A 79 7.33 5.62 2.33
CA TYR A 79 5.88 5.59 2.55
C TYR A 79 5.24 4.30 2.03
N CYS A 80 5.60 3.84 0.83
CA CYS A 80 5.13 2.56 0.30
C CYS A 80 5.55 1.37 1.19
N GLN A 81 6.78 1.39 1.71
CA GLN A 81 7.28 0.38 2.64
C GLN A 81 6.53 0.41 3.97
N ALA A 82 6.24 1.60 4.51
CA ALA A 82 5.46 1.76 5.72
C ALA A 82 4.04 1.20 5.57
N MET A 83 3.38 1.52 4.44
CA MET A 83 2.07 0.95 4.09
C MET A 83 2.11 -0.56 3.93
N ASN A 84 3.20 -1.13 3.43
CA ASN A 84 3.35 -2.59 3.35
C ASN A 84 3.57 -3.20 4.74
N TYR A 85 4.40 -2.56 5.58
CA TYR A 85 4.72 -3.04 6.91
C TYR A 85 3.49 -3.10 7.83
N PHE A 86 2.65 -2.06 7.80
CA PHE A 86 1.38 -2.01 8.53
C PHE A 86 0.18 -2.51 7.72
N GLY A 87 0.38 -2.90 6.46
CA GLY A 87 -0.67 -3.30 5.54
C GLY A 87 -1.35 -4.61 5.92
N SER A 88 -2.43 -4.91 5.21
CA SER A 88 -3.05 -6.24 5.30
C SER A 88 -2.08 -7.31 4.83
N VAL A 89 -2.26 -8.53 5.34
CA VAL A 89 -1.59 -9.74 4.84
C VAL A 89 -2.64 -10.70 4.28
N THR A 90 -2.31 -11.51 3.28
CA THR A 90 -3.30 -12.35 2.58
C THR A 90 -3.82 -13.53 3.42
N GLU A 91 -3.10 -13.88 4.48
CA GLU A 91 -3.37 -15.00 5.39
C GLU A 91 -4.69 -14.86 6.13
N ILE A 92 -5.26 -13.65 6.16
CA ILE A 92 -6.56 -13.36 6.80
C ILE A 92 -7.74 -13.55 5.86
N PHE A 93 -7.50 -13.70 4.57
CA PHE A 93 -8.56 -13.73 3.59
C PHE A 93 -9.38 -15.00 3.77
N LYS A 94 -10.69 -14.81 3.88
CA LYS A 94 -11.63 -15.93 3.73
C LYS A 94 -11.38 -16.59 2.36
N PRO A 95 -11.60 -17.90 2.20
CA PRO A 95 -11.25 -18.62 0.97
C PRO A 95 -11.80 -17.98 -0.32
N ASN A 96 -12.99 -17.38 -0.26
CA ASN A 96 -13.56 -16.66 -1.38
C ASN A 96 -12.80 -15.36 -1.71
N ILE A 97 -12.37 -14.59 -0.71
CA ILE A 97 -11.56 -13.39 -0.89
C ILE A 97 -10.15 -13.75 -1.39
N GLN A 98 -9.60 -14.87 -0.94
CA GLN A 98 -8.31 -15.36 -1.44
C GLN A 98 -8.40 -15.68 -2.94
N LYS A 99 -9.45 -16.41 -3.38
CA LYS A 99 -9.70 -16.68 -4.80
C LYS A 99 -9.86 -15.39 -5.61
N SER A 100 -10.64 -14.46 -5.08
CA SER A 100 -10.85 -13.12 -5.62
C SER A 100 -9.54 -12.33 -5.80
N PHE A 101 -8.67 -12.34 -4.80
CA PHE A 101 -7.37 -11.71 -4.87
C PHE A 101 -6.44 -12.37 -5.90
N GLN A 102 -6.45 -13.70 -6.02
CA GLN A 102 -5.68 -14.39 -7.06
C GLN A 102 -6.17 -14.03 -8.47
N ILE A 103 -7.50 -13.97 -8.69
CA ILE A 103 -8.07 -13.51 -9.96
C ILE A 103 -7.61 -12.09 -10.26
N PHE A 104 -7.64 -11.20 -9.26
CA PHE A 104 -7.12 -9.85 -9.41
C PHE A 104 -5.65 -9.84 -9.80
N LYS A 105 -4.79 -10.52 -9.04
CA LYS A 105 -3.34 -10.54 -9.27
C LYS A 105 -2.97 -11.05 -10.66
N THR A 106 -3.70 -12.04 -11.18
CA THR A 106 -3.42 -12.65 -12.49
C THR A 106 -3.96 -11.84 -13.66
N ASN A 107 -5.11 -11.17 -13.51
CA ASN A 107 -5.84 -10.58 -14.64
C ASN A 107 -5.83 -9.06 -14.67
N PHE A 108 -5.50 -8.40 -13.56
CA PHE A 108 -5.48 -6.94 -13.50
C PHE A 108 -4.29 -6.38 -14.25
N ILE A 109 -4.55 -5.41 -15.15
CA ILE A 109 -3.51 -4.68 -15.86
C ILE A 109 -3.34 -3.33 -15.16
N PRO A 110 -2.29 -3.14 -14.34
CA PRO A 110 -2.02 -1.84 -13.71
C PRO A 110 -1.59 -0.81 -14.76
N SER A 111 -1.95 0.46 -14.53
CA SER A 111 -1.32 1.58 -15.24
C SER A 111 0.18 1.69 -14.92
N GLU A 112 0.94 2.50 -15.67
CA GLU A 112 2.37 2.72 -15.40
C GLU A 112 2.64 3.26 -13.98
N GLU A 113 1.74 4.09 -13.46
CA GLU A 113 1.82 4.60 -12.08
C GLU A 113 1.47 3.51 -11.06
N GLU A 114 0.48 2.66 -11.38
CA GLU A 114 0.02 1.60 -10.50
C GLU A 114 1.00 0.42 -10.40
N LYS A 115 1.82 0.18 -11.42
CA LYS A 115 2.85 -0.89 -11.41
C LYS A 115 3.81 -0.80 -10.23
N LYS A 116 3.96 0.41 -9.66
CA LYS A 116 4.82 0.68 -8.51
C LYS A 116 4.25 0.16 -7.18
N PHE A 117 2.96 -0.19 -7.15
CA PHE A 117 2.33 -0.70 -5.95
C PHE A 117 2.32 -2.23 -5.88
N LEU A 118 2.35 -2.72 -4.65
CA LEU A 118 2.10 -4.12 -4.38
C LEU A 118 0.66 -4.50 -4.76
N PRO A 119 0.45 -5.68 -5.38
CA PRO A 119 -0.87 -6.12 -5.81
C PRO A 119 -1.92 -6.10 -4.70
N LEU A 120 -1.52 -6.36 -3.46
CA LEU A 120 -2.41 -6.34 -2.31
C LEU A 120 -2.92 -4.93 -1.98
N ALA A 121 -2.01 -3.93 -1.95
CA ALA A 121 -2.39 -2.54 -1.72
C ALA A 121 -3.32 -2.01 -2.83
N LEU A 122 -3.05 -2.36 -4.10
CA LEU A 122 -3.95 -2.06 -5.22
C LEU A 122 -5.31 -2.74 -5.07
N PHE A 123 -5.33 -4.00 -4.65
CA PHE A 123 -6.58 -4.71 -4.42
C PHE A 123 -7.43 -4.01 -3.36
N HIS A 124 -6.81 -3.55 -2.27
CA HIS A 124 -7.50 -2.79 -1.23
C HIS A 124 -8.00 -1.43 -1.72
N SER A 125 -7.20 -0.69 -2.49
CA SER A 125 -7.60 0.63 -3.01
C SER A 125 -8.72 0.55 -4.06
N LYS A 126 -8.87 -0.55 -4.79
CA LYS A 126 -9.93 -0.72 -5.79
C LYS A 126 -11.23 -1.26 -5.19
N PHE A 127 -11.13 -2.21 -4.26
CA PHE A 127 -12.29 -2.95 -3.78
C PHE A 127 -12.80 -2.55 -2.39
N HIS A 128 -12.05 -1.73 -1.64
CA HIS A 128 -12.48 -1.07 -0.41
C HIS A 128 -13.21 -2.00 0.57
N PHE A 129 -12.49 -2.93 1.19
CA PHE A 129 -13.08 -3.85 2.16
C PHE A 129 -12.42 -3.74 3.53
N PRO A 130 -13.20 -3.89 4.63
CA PRO A 130 -12.69 -3.70 5.98
C PRO A 130 -11.91 -4.93 6.46
N TRP A 131 -10.70 -4.71 6.99
CA TRP A 131 -9.97 -5.70 7.79
C TRP A 131 -9.57 -5.10 9.14
N VAL A 132 -9.22 -5.94 10.11
CA VAL A 132 -8.68 -5.48 11.38
C VAL A 132 -7.30 -6.03 11.63
N PHE A 133 -6.38 -5.10 11.87
CA PHE A 133 -5.06 -5.37 12.36
C PHE A 133 -5.11 -5.39 13.89
N SER A 134 -4.67 -6.49 14.48
CA SER A 134 -4.48 -6.63 15.94
C SER A 134 -3.09 -7.18 16.21
N TRP A 135 -2.67 -7.18 17.46
CA TRP A 135 -1.47 -7.89 17.87
C TRP A 135 -1.59 -8.36 19.30
N THR A 136 -0.88 -9.44 19.62
CA THR A 136 -0.83 -10.06 20.94
C THR A 136 0.62 -10.15 21.39
N LEU A 137 0.89 -9.95 22.67
CA LEU A 137 2.20 -10.30 23.24
C LEU A 137 2.24 -11.81 23.43
N GLU A 138 3.21 -12.48 22.82
CA GLU A 138 3.47 -13.88 23.08
C GLU A 138 4.76 -14.02 23.89
N PHE A 139 4.71 -14.95 24.85
CA PHE A 139 5.85 -15.35 25.66
C PHE A 139 6.53 -16.52 24.96
N THR A 140 7.74 -16.31 24.46
CA THR A 140 8.59 -17.43 24.01
C THR A 140 9.49 -17.85 25.15
N SER A 141 9.18 -19.01 25.73
CA SER A 141 9.95 -19.64 26.78
C SER A 141 11.05 -20.52 26.18
N ASP A 142 12.06 -19.94 25.51
CA ASP A 142 13.35 -20.62 25.32
C ASP A 142 14.43 -19.74 24.63
N PRO A 143 15.70 -19.71 25.11
CA PRO A 143 16.17 -19.98 26.48
C PRO A 143 16.10 -18.75 27.39
N ILE A 144 15.73 -17.58 26.84
CA ILE A 144 15.50 -16.34 27.57
C ILE A 144 14.05 -15.91 27.28
N PRO A 145 13.23 -15.64 28.29
CA PRO A 145 11.87 -15.16 28.07
C PRO A 145 11.90 -13.78 27.40
N VAL A 146 11.57 -13.76 26.10
CA VAL A 146 11.50 -12.54 25.32
C VAL A 146 10.03 -12.21 25.07
N PHE A 147 9.64 -10.98 25.41
CA PHE A 147 8.37 -10.43 24.97
C PHE A 147 8.42 -10.22 23.46
N ARG A 148 7.66 -11.02 22.72
CA ARG A 148 7.53 -10.87 21.27
C ARG A 148 6.14 -10.31 20.95
N ARG A 149 6.10 -9.20 20.21
CA ARG A 149 4.86 -8.74 19.56
C ARG A 149 4.55 -9.72 18.42
N LYS A 150 3.41 -10.40 18.52
CA LYS A 150 2.85 -11.18 17.41
C LYS A 150 1.71 -10.41 16.78
N TYR A 151 1.95 -9.95 15.58
CA TYR A 151 0.93 -9.32 14.77
C TYR A 151 -0.08 -10.37 14.31
N ARG A 152 -1.37 -10.07 14.50
CA ARG A 152 -2.51 -10.90 14.08
C ARG A 152 -3.46 -10.02 13.31
N VAL A 153 -3.49 -10.20 12.01
CA VAL A 153 -4.54 -9.57 11.22
C VAL A 153 -5.73 -10.54 11.21
N LYS A 154 -6.95 -10.06 11.39
CA LYS A 154 -8.17 -10.88 11.39
C LYS A 154 -9.23 -10.24 10.50
N TRP A 155 -9.94 -11.05 9.72
CA TRP A 155 -11.16 -10.62 9.07
C TRP A 155 -12.18 -10.18 10.12
N TRP A 156 -12.78 -9.00 9.96
CA TRP A 156 -13.80 -8.53 10.88
C TRP A 156 -15.16 -9.15 10.54
N ASP A 157 -15.48 -10.27 11.18
CA ASP A 157 -16.65 -11.11 10.87
C ASP A 157 -18.01 -10.40 11.02
N LYS A 158 -18.07 -9.24 11.69
CA LYS A 158 -19.30 -8.43 11.81
C LYS A 158 -19.76 -7.86 10.46
N TYR A 159 -18.87 -7.67 9.49
CA TYR A 159 -19.22 -7.16 8.17
C TYR A 159 -19.49 -8.31 7.20
N LYS A 160 -20.68 -8.29 6.57
CA LYS A 160 -20.97 -9.15 5.43
C LYS A 160 -19.97 -8.83 4.32
N ILE A 161 -19.49 -9.86 3.62
CA ILE A 161 -18.60 -9.70 2.49
C ILE A 161 -19.34 -8.89 1.42
N PRO A 162 -18.84 -7.70 1.04
CA PRO A 162 -19.40 -6.91 -0.04
C PRO A 162 -19.57 -7.74 -1.31
N SER A 163 -20.70 -7.60 -2.00
CA SER A 163 -21.00 -8.41 -3.19
C SER A 163 -19.97 -8.20 -4.32
N ASN A 164 -19.40 -7.00 -4.42
CA ASN A 164 -18.34 -6.65 -5.38
C ASN A 164 -17.02 -7.43 -5.16
N LEU A 165 -16.84 -8.10 -4.02
CA LEU A 165 -15.65 -8.91 -3.73
C LEU A 165 -15.78 -10.37 -4.14
N TYR A 166 -16.95 -10.81 -4.63
CA TYR A 166 -17.08 -12.17 -5.12
C TYR A 166 -16.37 -12.33 -6.47
N PRO A 167 -15.78 -13.52 -6.75
CA PRO A 167 -14.98 -13.78 -7.94
C PRO A 167 -15.60 -13.31 -9.27
N PRO A 168 -16.91 -13.55 -9.55
CA PRO A 168 -17.52 -13.11 -10.80
C PRO A 168 -17.51 -11.59 -10.95
N ASN A 169 -17.83 -10.87 -9.88
CA ASN A 169 -17.94 -9.42 -9.88
C ASN A 169 -16.57 -8.75 -10.01
N ILE A 170 -15.54 -9.33 -9.40
CA ILE A 170 -14.15 -8.88 -9.57
C ILE A 170 -13.72 -9.05 -11.03
N LEU A 171 -14.01 -10.19 -11.64
CA LEU A 171 -13.64 -10.43 -13.03
C LEU A 171 -14.30 -9.42 -13.97
N THR A 172 -15.59 -9.14 -13.78
CA THR A 172 -16.31 -8.11 -14.55
C THR A 172 -15.64 -6.74 -14.39
N ARG A 173 -15.35 -6.33 -13.16
CA ARG A 173 -14.73 -5.02 -12.88
C ARG A 173 -13.31 -4.90 -13.45
N ILE A 174 -12.52 -5.98 -13.41
CA ILE A 174 -11.19 -6.04 -14.03
C ILE A 174 -11.31 -5.88 -15.55
N LYS A 175 -12.24 -6.60 -16.19
CA LYS A 175 -12.46 -6.49 -17.64
C LYS A 175 -12.81 -5.06 -18.05
N GLU A 176 -13.72 -4.43 -17.31
CA GLU A 176 -14.09 -3.02 -17.54
C GLU A 176 -12.88 -2.09 -17.42
N GLN A 177 -12.09 -2.22 -16.35
CA GLN A 177 -10.91 -1.37 -16.15
C GLN A 177 -9.83 -1.60 -17.20
N ASN A 178 -9.50 -2.85 -17.51
CA ASN A 178 -8.52 -3.20 -18.53
C ASN A 178 -8.95 -2.65 -19.91
N SER A 179 -10.24 -2.70 -20.24
CA SER A 179 -10.77 -2.15 -21.48
C SER A 179 -10.58 -0.63 -21.58
N LYS A 180 -10.70 0.10 -20.47
CA LYS A 180 -10.46 1.55 -20.41
C LYS A 180 -8.99 1.87 -20.67
N ILE A 181 -8.07 1.11 -20.06
CA ILE A 181 -6.63 1.28 -20.27
C ILE A 181 -6.24 0.99 -21.72
N GLN A 182 -6.77 -0.08 -22.31
CA GLN A 182 -6.52 -0.41 -23.72
C GLN A 182 -7.00 0.70 -24.66
N LYS A 183 -8.20 1.26 -24.44
CA LYS A 183 -8.70 2.39 -25.22
C LYS A 183 -7.80 3.63 -25.08
N LEU A 184 -7.39 3.97 -23.86
CA LEU A 184 -6.51 5.12 -23.60
C LEU A 184 -5.15 4.98 -24.32
N ASN A 185 -4.58 3.77 -24.31
CA ASN A 185 -3.32 3.49 -24.99
C ASN A 185 -3.45 3.55 -26.52
N GLN A 186 -4.58 3.10 -27.07
CA GLN A 186 -4.87 3.27 -28.50
C GLN A 186 -4.98 4.76 -28.88
N THR A 187 -5.68 5.57 -28.09
CA THR A 187 -5.82 7.02 -28.37
C THR A 187 -4.48 7.76 -28.30
N ARG A 188 -3.58 7.39 -27.37
CA ARG A 188 -2.21 7.98 -27.32
C ARG A 188 -1.38 7.66 -28.56
N ASN A 189 -1.44 6.41 -29.04
CA ASN A 189 -0.69 5.97 -30.22
C ASN A 189 -1.22 6.55 -31.54
N HIS A 190 -2.47 7.03 -31.58
CA HIS A 190 -3.11 7.63 -32.74
C HIS A 190 -3.16 9.16 -32.72
N THR A 191 -2.29 9.81 -31.94
CA THR A 191 -2.10 11.26 -32.09
C THR A 191 -1.46 11.55 -33.45
N PRO A 192 -1.93 12.57 -34.21
CA PRO A 192 -1.40 12.90 -35.53
C PRO A 192 0.12 13.10 -35.53
N GLU A 193 0.65 13.68 -34.44
CA GLU A 193 2.07 13.94 -34.21
C GLU A 193 2.90 12.65 -34.11
N THR A 194 2.41 11.65 -33.37
CA THR A 194 3.11 10.36 -33.22
C THR A 194 3.13 9.58 -34.54
N THR A 195 2.05 9.68 -35.31
CA THR A 195 1.94 9.06 -36.64
C THR A 195 2.90 9.73 -37.63
N PHE A 196 3.00 11.06 -37.60
CA PHE A 196 3.93 11.83 -38.42
C PHE A 196 5.40 11.52 -38.08
N PHE A 197 5.74 11.46 -36.80
CA PHE A 197 7.09 11.11 -36.34
C PHE A 197 7.50 9.70 -36.76
N LEU A 198 6.62 8.71 -36.60
CA LEU A 198 6.89 7.33 -37.02
C LEU A 198 7.07 7.22 -38.54
N ALA A 199 6.26 7.95 -39.32
CA ALA A 199 6.39 8.02 -40.77
C ALA A 199 7.72 8.66 -41.20
N GLN A 200 8.13 9.78 -40.56
CA GLN A 200 9.43 10.40 -40.82
C GLN A 200 10.60 9.48 -40.45
N LYS A 201 10.53 8.82 -39.29
CA LYS A 201 11.56 7.87 -38.84
C LYS A 201 11.72 6.70 -39.81
N SER A 202 10.60 6.12 -40.26
CA SER A 202 10.62 5.02 -41.22
C SER A 202 11.18 5.46 -42.58
N LYS A 203 10.88 6.69 -43.01
CA LYS A 203 11.40 7.26 -44.25
C LYS A 203 12.93 7.47 -44.19
N MET A 204 13.45 7.98 -43.07
CA MET A 204 14.90 8.13 -42.88
C MET A 204 15.64 6.80 -42.82
N LEU A 205 15.08 5.79 -42.15
CA LEU A 205 15.66 4.45 -42.10
C LEU A 205 15.72 3.79 -43.48
N ALA A 206 14.70 4.00 -44.32
CA ALA A 206 14.70 3.52 -45.70
C ALA A 206 15.69 4.26 -46.62
N MET A 207 16.08 5.50 -46.28
CA MET A 207 17.11 6.26 -47.01
C MET A 207 18.54 5.90 -46.60
N LEU A 208 18.70 5.20 -45.47
CA LEU A 208 19.99 4.75 -44.93
C LEU A 208 20.29 3.27 -45.25
N ALA A 209 19.35 2.56 -45.88
CA ALA A 209 19.49 1.19 -46.37
C ALA A 209 19.83 1.19 -47.87
#